data_AF-A0A0G0EJ42-F1
#
_entry.id   AF-A0A0G0EJ42-F1
#
_cell.length_a   1.000
_cell.length_b   1.000
_cell.length_c   1.000
_cell.angle_alpha   90.00
_cell.angle_beta   90.00
_cell.angle_gamma   90.00
#
_symmetry.space_group_name_H-M   'P 1'
#
loop_
_entity.id
_entity.type
_entity.pdbx_description
1 polymer ?
#
loop_
_entity_poly.entity_id
_entity_poly.type
_entity_poly.pdbx_seq_one_letter_code
_entity_poly.pdbx_strand_id
1 'polypeptide(L)'
;MKKILWLFVVSFFFMGMPIWAWAQESSSEGADETVIVADVNFRDTEIVFQDVNKFKIKFSLTNGEKSQANVKYSIILVERNTEGYNMLVDEYIYDEVMSLANNQKIKKEIIYVAPEYLNGKYGIMLQSKNESGLILALGDLGDINLSGNGNYVSLENCRLYPNGNLDEEFSAFQGVDVSVEENLVARCIFNNKMQKDISLIPIFETRLRSDFGEKVDIDPAGGGLCGLI
;
A
#
# COMPACT_ATOMS: atom_id res chain seq x y z
N MET A 1 79.71 6.64 -20.46
CA MET A 1 80.55 5.43 -20.39
C MET A 1 79.75 4.37 -19.62
N LYS A 2 78.89 3.55 -20.25
CA LYS A 2 79.09 2.25 -20.94
C LYS A 2 79.76 1.15 -20.09
N LYS A 3 78.96 0.08 -19.83
CA LYS A 3 79.23 -1.38 -19.66
C LYS A 3 78.09 -1.91 -18.76
N ILE A 4 77.01 -2.61 -19.14
CA ILE A 4 76.69 -3.67 -20.12
C ILE A 4 77.44 -5.00 -19.85
N LEU A 5 76.63 -6.01 -19.40
CA LEU A 5 76.64 -7.46 -19.72
C LEU A 5 77.75 -8.33 -19.05
N TRP A 6 77.57 -9.56 -18.53
CA TRP A 6 76.85 -10.81 -18.92
C TRP A 6 76.51 -11.64 -17.64
N LEU A 7 75.36 -12.33 -17.44
CA LEU A 7 74.75 -13.54 -18.06
C LEU A 7 75.21 -14.90 -17.45
N PHE A 8 74.25 -15.68 -16.90
CA PHE A 8 74.10 -17.17 -16.90
C PHE A 8 72.81 -17.51 -16.10
N VAL A 9 71.63 -17.76 -16.69
CA VAL A 9 71.05 -19.01 -17.27
C VAL A 9 71.06 -20.22 -16.33
N VAL A 10 69.86 -20.70 -15.94
CA VAL A 10 69.34 -22.11 -15.90
C VAL A 10 67.89 -22.01 -15.33
N SER A 11 66.80 -22.14 -16.07
CA SER A 11 66.15 -23.30 -16.73
C SER A 11 64.96 -23.88 -15.93
N PHE A 12 63.79 -23.90 -16.59
CA PHE A 12 62.70 -24.89 -16.53
C PHE A 12 62.04 -25.29 -15.18
N PHE A 13 60.76 -24.93 -15.00
CA PHE A 13 59.69 -25.95 -14.93
C PHE A 13 58.30 -25.34 -15.23
N PHE A 14 57.77 -25.70 -16.40
CA PHE A 14 56.39 -25.49 -16.81
C PHE A 14 55.52 -26.53 -16.07
N MET A 15 54.58 -26.08 -15.23
CA MET A 15 53.47 -26.91 -14.75
C MET A 15 52.16 -26.18 -15.08
N GLY A 16 51.76 -26.29 -16.34
CA GLY A 16 50.41 -25.96 -16.77
C GLY A 16 49.46 -27.08 -16.36
N MET A 17 48.62 -26.84 -15.36
CA MET A 17 47.49 -27.71 -15.07
C MET A 17 46.42 -27.46 -16.14
N PRO A 18 45.88 -28.49 -16.81
CA PRO A 18 44.68 -28.32 -17.62
C PRO A 18 43.52 -28.06 -16.66
N ILE A 19 42.92 -26.87 -16.74
CA ILE A 19 41.63 -26.60 -16.12
C ILE A 19 40.61 -27.36 -16.95
N TRP A 20 40.05 -28.44 -16.39
CA TRP A 20 38.93 -29.15 -16.99
C TRP A 20 37.73 -28.21 -16.89
N ALA A 21 37.47 -27.47 -17.97
CA ALA A 21 36.28 -26.65 -18.11
C ALA A 21 35.11 -27.59 -18.43
N TRP A 22 34.28 -27.85 -17.43
CA TRP A 22 32.98 -28.48 -17.65
C TRP A 22 32.08 -27.38 -18.22
N ALA A 23 31.84 -27.42 -19.54
CA ALA A 23 30.79 -26.63 -20.15
C ALA A 23 29.46 -27.21 -19.69
N GLN A 24 28.84 -26.57 -18.71
CA GLN A 24 27.47 -26.89 -18.31
C GLN A 24 26.56 -26.33 -19.42
N GLU A 25 25.99 -27.23 -20.22
CA GLU A 25 24.96 -26.88 -21.19
C GLU A 25 23.75 -26.40 -20.38
N SER A 26 23.59 -25.07 -20.31
CA SER A 26 22.39 -24.48 -19.74
C SER A 26 21.25 -24.78 -20.71
N SER A 27 20.43 -25.76 -20.34
CA SER A 27 19.10 -25.90 -20.90
C SER A 27 18.37 -24.60 -20.59
N SER A 28 18.08 -23.81 -21.62
CA SER A 28 17.15 -22.70 -21.48
C SER A 28 15.77 -23.30 -21.20
N GLU A 29 15.44 -23.43 -19.91
CA GLU A 29 14.06 -23.57 -19.46
C GLU A 29 13.22 -22.49 -20.16
N GLY A 30 12.06 -22.90 -20.69
CA GLY A 30 11.19 -22.03 -21.47
C GLY A 30 10.96 -20.72 -20.75
N ALA A 31 11.14 -19.61 -21.46
CA ALA A 31 10.81 -18.31 -20.93
C ALA A 31 9.33 -18.31 -20.56
N ASP A 32 9.02 -18.22 -19.26
CA ASP A 32 7.69 -17.93 -18.77
C ASP A 32 7.20 -16.67 -19.49
N GLU A 33 6.15 -16.79 -20.30
CA GLU A 33 5.53 -15.64 -20.95
C GLU A 33 4.97 -14.72 -19.87
N THR A 34 5.56 -13.54 -19.72
CA THR A 34 5.09 -12.54 -18.78
C THR A 34 3.75 -11.98 -19.25
N VAL A 35 2.68 -12.23 -18.49
CA VAL A 35 1.35 -11.70 -18.80
C VAL A 35 1.17 -10.38 -18.07
N ILE A 36 0.98 -9.29 -18.84
CA ILE A 36 0.58 -8.00 -18.28
C ILE A 36 -0.85 -8.12 -17.72
N VAL A 37 -0.96 -7.90 -16.41
CA VAL A 37 -2.22 -7.94 -15.65
C VAL A 37 -2.94 -6.59 -15.70
N ALA A 38 -2.19 -5.48 -15.60
CA ALA A 38 -2.71 -4.12 -15.73
C ALA A 38 -1.60 -3.13 -16.15
N ASP A 39 -1.96 -2.10 -16.93
CA ASP A 39 -1.11 -0.95 -17.25
C ASP A 39 -1.87 0.35 -16.93
N VAL A 40 -2.25 0.50 -15.66
CA VAL A 40 -2.95 1.69 -15.16
C VAL A 40 -1.94 2.63 -14.52
N ASN A 41 -2.04 3.92 -14.82
CA ASN A 41 -1.08 4.92 -14.34
C ASN A 41 -1.78 6.22 -13.97
N PHE A 42 -1.31 6.88 -12.90
CA PHE A 42 -1.61 8.28 -12.66
C PHE A 42 -0.65 9.17 -13.47
N ARG A 43 -1.20 10.21 -14.10
CA ARG A 43 -0.46 11.24 -14.85
C ARG A 43 -1.02 12.62 -14.55
N ASP A 44 -0.25 13.67 -14.86
CA ASP A 44 -0.67 15.06 -14.68
C ASP A 44 -1.20 15.30 -13.24
N THR A 45 -0.53 14.72 -12.24
CA THR A 45 -0.92 14.75 -10.83
C THR A 45 -0.45 16.05 -10.19
N GLU A 46 -1.37 16.82 -9.63
CA GLU A 46 -1.05 18.10 -9.00
C GLU A 46 -1.99 18.42 -7.83
N ILE A 47 -1.43 19.03 -6.78
CA ILE A 47 -2.21 19.73 -5.75
C ILE A 47 -2.42 21.15 -6.27
N VAL A 48 -3.65 21.48 -6.70
CA VAL A 48 -3.94 22.80 -7.26
C VAL A 48 -4.23 23.86 -6.21
N PHE A 49 -4.64 23.45 -5.02
CA PHE A 49 -4.98 24.34 -3.93
C PHE A 49 -4.91 23.61 -2.59
N GLN A 50 -4.43 24.32 -1.59
CA GLN A 50 -4.44 23.89 -0.19
C GLN A 50 -5.02 25.01 0.67
N ASP A 51 -5.96 24.64 1.54
CA ASP A 51 -6.50 25.48 2.62
C ASP A 51 -6.43 24.69 3.92
N VAL A 52 -5.43 25.00 4.75
CA VAL A 52 -5.12 24.26 5.99
C VAL A 52 -4.91 22.77 5.72
N ASN A 53 -5.88 21.92 6.04
CA ASN A 53 -5.89 20.47 5.85
C ASN A 53 -6.74 20.01 4.66
N LYS A 54 -7.28 20.94 3.87
CA LYS A 54 -8.10 20.66 2.69
C LYS A 54 -7.31 20.86 1.41
N PHE A 55 -7.30 19.83 0.57
CA PHE A 55 -6.53 19.76 -0.66
C PHE A 55 -7.48 19.58 -1.84
N LYS A 56 -7.33 20.44 -2.85
CA LYS A 56 -7.89 20.18 -4.17
C LYS A 56 -6.79 19.56 -5.03
N ILE A 57 -7.08 18.38 -5.56
CA ILE A 57 -6.12 17.55 -6.27
C ILE A 57 -6.67 17.29 -7.67
N LYS A 58 -5.83 17.44 -8.69
CA LYS A 58 -6.12 17.02 -10.05
C LYS A 58 -5.19 15.90 -10.48
N PHE A 59 -5.72 14.99 -11.27
CA PHE A 59 -4.95 13.93 -11.89
C PHE A 59 -5.64 13.40 -13.14
N SER A 60 -4.88 12.65 -13.92
CA SER A 60 -5.39 11.79 -14.98
C SER A 60 -5.10 10.34 -14.66
N LEU A 61 -6.10 9.48 -14.81
CA LEU A 61 -5.93 8.03 -14.76
C LEU A 61 -5.92 7.50 -16.19
N THR A 62 -4.83 6.83 -16.57
CA THR A 62 -4.64 6.27 -17.92
C THR A 62 -4.55 4.76 -17.86
N ASN A 63 -5.09 4.07 -18.86
CA ASN A 63 -4.93 2.64 -19.03
C ASN A 63 -4.31 2.35 -20.40
N GLY A 64 -3.17 1.67 -20.45
CA GLY A 64 -2.44 1.39 -21.69
C GLY A 64 -2.82 0.08 -22.37
N GLU A 65 -3.38 -0.88 -21.63
CA GLU A 65 -3.74 -2.19 -22.18
C GLU A 65 -4.98 -2.81 -21.56
N LYS A 66 -5.73 -3.56 -22.39
CA LYS A 66 -6.98 -4.29 -22.04
C LYS A 66 -7.99 -3.36 -21.36
N SER A 67 -9.16 -3.85 -21.00
CA SER A 67 -10.12 -3.05 -20.22
C SER A 67 -9.96 -3.39 -18.75
N GLN A 68 -9.97 -2.39 -17.87
CA GLN A 68 -9.93 -2.54 -16.42
C GLN A 68 -11.25 -2.09 -15.84
N ALA A 69 -12.02 -3.02 -15.27
CA ALA A 69 -13.30 -2.72 -14.62
C ALA A 69 -13.13 -2.59 -13.11
N ASN A 70 -14.15 -2.04 -12.44
CA ASN A 70 -14.23 -1.91 -10.99
C ASN A 70 -13.02 -1.20 -10.37
N VAL A 71 -12.51 -0.20 -11.07
CA VAL A 71 -11.38 0.62 -10.60
C VAL A 71 -11.92 1.67 -9.65
N LYS A 72 -11.32 1.76 -8.48
CA LYS A 72 -11.53 2.79 -7.47
C LYS A 72 -10.21 3.47 -7.18
N TYR A 73 -10.26 4.66 -6.60
CA TYR A 73 -9.06 5.41 -6.21
C TYR A 73 -9.17 5.94 -4.79
N SER A 74 -8.02 6.08 -4.14
CA SER A 74 -7.88 6.61 -2.79
C SER A 74 -6.76 7.63 -2.72
N ILE A 75 -6.81 8.43 -1.65
CA ILE A 75 -5.66 9.18 -1.17
C ILE A 75 -5.05 8.41 -0.01
N ILE A 76 -3.73 8.26 -0.05
CA ILE A 76 -2.91 7.72 1.02
C ILE A 76 -2.11 8.87 1.60
N LEU A 77 -2.20 9.06 2.91
CA LEU A 77 -1.36 9.99 3.64
C LEU A 77 -0.31 9.22 4.43
N VAL A 78 0.95 9.56 4.22
CA VAL A 78 2.07 8.95 4.93
C VAL A 78 2.82 9.96 5.80
N GLU A 79 3.16 9.58 7.02
CA GLU A 79 4.07 10.36 7.86
C GLU A 79 5.49 10.22 7.30
N ARG A 80 6.18 11.34 7.08
CA ARG A 80 7.58 11.35 6.65
C ARG A 80 8.47 11.41 7.87
N ASN A 81 9.01 10.28 8.32
CA ASN A 81 9.95 10.29 9.42
C ASN A 81 11.39 10.62 8.95
N THR A 82 12.24 11.04 9.88
CA THR A 82 13.64 11.40 9.60
C THR A 82 14.54 10.20 9.28
N GLU A 83 14.05 8.97 9.49
CA GLU A 83 14.78 7.71 9.28
C GLU A 83 14.46 7.03 7.95
N GLY A 84 13.57 7.64 7.12
CA GLY A 84 13.21 7.14 5.80
C GLY A 84 12.07 6.13 5.77
N TYR A 85 11.42 5.86 6.90
CA TYR A 85 10.20 5.04 6.94
C TYR A 85 8.96 5.94 6.73
N ASN A 86 8.10 5.52 5.82
CA ASN A 86 6.79 6.13 5.59
C ASN A 86 5.73 5.28 6.32
N MET A 87 5.06 5.83 7.32
CA MET A 87 3.96 5.15 8.01
C MET A 87 2.63 5.61 7.43
N LEU A 88 1.72 4.67 7.12
CA LEU A 88 0.33 5.00 6.73
C LEU A 88 -0.38 5.68 7.91
N VAL A 89 -0.95 6.85 7.67
CA VAL A 89 -1.65 7.65 8.69
C VAL A 89 -3.13 7.76 8.39
N ASP A 90 -3.48 7.91 7.11
CA ASP A 90 -4.85 8.00 6.65
C ASP A 90 -4.98 7.39 5.26
N GLU A 91 -6.11 6.74 5.00
CA GLU A 91 -6.50 6.28 3.68
C GLU A 91 -7.96 6.70 3.43
N TYR A 92 -8.15 7.57 2.45
CA TYR A 92 -9.47 8.04 2.06
C TYR A 92 -9.86 7.44 0.72
N ILE A 93 -10.74 6.44 0.75
CA ILE A 93 -11.27 5.74 -0.42
C ILE A 93 -12.50 6.48 -0.93
N TYR A 94 -12.50 6.82 -2.22
CA TYR A 94 -13.68 7.44 -2.86
C TYR A 94 -14.66 6.36 -3.32
N ASP A 95 -15.96 6.60 -3.12
CA ASP A 95 -17.03 5.67 -3.52
C ASP A 95 -17.17 5.50 -5.04
N GLU A 96 -16.56 6.38 -5.83
CA GLU A 96 -16.66 6.32 -7.29
C GLU A 96 -15.99 5.05 -7.84
N VAL A 97 -16.79 4.25 -8.53
CA VAL A 97 -16.34 3.10 -9.33
C VAL A 97 -16.28 3.49 -10.80
N MET A 98 -15.18 3.14 -11.47
CA MET A 98 -15.02 3.38 -12.89
C MET A 98 -14.49 2.18 -13.66
N SER A 99 -14.70 2.21 -14.96
CA SER A 99 -14.05 1.32 -15.91
C SER A 99 -13.15 2.13 -16.83
N LEU A 100 -11.93 1.62 -17.04
CA LEU A 100 -10.95 2.18 -17.97
C LEU A 100 -10.87 1.25 -19.18
N ALA A 101 -11.40 1.69 -20.31
CA ALA A 101 -11.20 1.02 -21.59
C ALA A 101 -9.73 1.07 -22.00
N ASN A 102 -9.38 0.24 -22.99
CA ASN A 102 -8.05 0.22 -23.56
C ASN A 102 -7.67 1.61 -24.12
N ASN A 103 -6.47 2.10 -23.81
CA ASN A 103 -5.97 3.44 -24.18
C ASN A 103 -6.83 4.62 -23.69
N GLN A 104 -7.69 4.41 -22.69
CA GLN A 104 -8.51 5.49 -22.14
C GLN A 104 -7.71 6.37 -21.17
N LYS A 105 -8.03 7.66 -21.19
CA LYS A 105 -7.59 8.64 -20.20
C LYS A 105 -8.81 9.31 -19.57
N ILE A 106 -8.93 9.26 -18.24
CA ILE A 106 -9.95 9.95 -17.47
C ILE A 106 -9.27 11.04 -16.65
N LYS A 107 -9.83 12.25 -16.65
CA LYS A 107 -9.36 13.37 -15.82
C LYS A 107 -10.26 13.53 -14.60
N LYS A 108 -9.66 13.81 -13.45
CA LYS A 108 -10.35 13.98 -12.17
C LYS A 108 -9.87 15.21 -11.43
N GLU A 109 -10.82 15.82 -10.71
CA GLU A 109 -10.57 16.83 -9.71
C GLU A 109 -11.32 16.39 -8.44
N ILE A 110 -10.57 16.23 -7.35
CA ILE A 110 -11.10 15.70 -6.08
C ILE A 110 -10.74 16.65 -4.94
N ILE A 111 -11.50 16.51 -3.85
CA ILE A 111 -11.24 17.22 -2.60
C ILE A 111 -10.92 16.17 -1.54
N TYR A 112 -9.74 16.28 -0.96
CA TYR A 112 -9.31 15.50 0.19
C TYR A 112 -9.18 16.42 1.41
N VAL A 113 -9.59 15.93 2.57
CA VAL A 113 -9.46 16.65 3.85
C VAL A 113 -8.69 15.75 4.79
N ALA A 114 -7.43 16.10 5.06
CA ALA A 114 -6.61 15.37 6.02
C ALA A 114 -7.14 15.53 7.45
N PRO A 115 -6.97 14.55 8.34
CA PRO A 115 -7.43 14.67 9.72
C PRO A 115 -6.87 15.92 10.43
N GLU A 116 -7.75 16.70 11.06
CA GLU A 116 -7.43 18.03 11.63
C GLU A 116 -6.37 18.00 12.73
N TYR A 117 -6.17 16.86 13.39
CA TYR A 117 -5.20 16.72 14.48
C TYR A 117 -3.76 16.57 13.98
N LEU A 118 -3.53 16.26 12.71
CA LEU A 118 -2.19 15.95 12.20
C LEU A 118 -1.28 17.19 12.16
N ASN A 119 -0.05 17.02 12.64
CA ASN A 119 0.94 18.09 12.75
C ASN A 119 2.29 17.60 12.24
N GLY A 120 2.93 18.37 11.35
CA GLY A 120 4.24 18.06 10.80
C GLY A 120 4.23 17.80 9.30
N LYS A 121 5.25 17.07 8.83
CA LYS A 121 5.51 16.82 7.42
C LYS A 121 4.95 15.46 6.99
N TYR A 122 4.15 15.46 5.93
CA TYR A 122 3.50 14.26 5.39
C TYR A 122 3.69 14.18 3.88
N GLY A 123 3.59 12.97 3.32
CA GLY A 123 3.46 12.75 1.88
C GLY A 123 2.01 12.44 1.52
N ILE A 124 1.51 13.02 0.43
CA ILE A 124 0.23 12.62 -0.17
C ILE A 124 0.53 11.73 -1.38
N MET A 125 -0.11 10.58 -1.45
CA MET A 125 -0.06 9.69 -2.60
C MET A 125 -1.47 9.38 -3.10
N LEU A 126 -1.59 9.17 -4.40
CA LEU A 126 -2.75 8.56 -5.05
C LEU A 126 -2.53 7.07 -5.16
N GLN A 127 -3.58 6.30 -4.92
CA GLN A 127 -3.61 4.88 -5.21
C GLN A 127 -4.87 4.54 -5.99
N SER A 128 -4.76 3.59 -6.91
CA SER A 128 -5.94 2.93 -7.47
C SER A 128 -5.87 1.44 -7.20
N LYS A 129 -7.01 0.87 -6.83
CA LYS A 129 -7.19 -0.57 -6.64
C LYS A 129 -8.47 -1.02 -7.34
N ASN A 130 -8.60 -2.31 -7.60
CA ASN A 130 -9.91 -2.92 -7.84
C ASN A 130 -10.55 -3.41 -6.54
N GLU A 131 -11.80 -3.88 -6.59
CA GLU A 131 -12.55 -4.39 -5.43
C GLU A 131 -11.92 -5.61 -4.74
N SER A 132 -11.04 -6.33 -5.44
CA SER A 132 -10.30 -7.46 -4.85
C SER A 132 -9.01 -7.01 -4.16
N GLY A 133 -8.74 -5.70 -4.10
CA GLY A 133 -7.56 -5.13 -3.46
C GLY A 133 -6.30 -5.14 -4.34
N LEU A 134 -6.39 -5.52 -5.62
CA LEU A 134 -5.25 -5.47 -6.52
C LEU A 134 -4.89 -4.00 -6.78
N ILE A 135 -3.68 -3.59 -6.41
CA ILE A 135 -3.15 -2.27 -6.72
C ILE A 135 -2.90 -2.17 -8.22
N LEU A 136 -3.52 -1.18 -8.84
CA LEU A 136 -3.43 -0.94 -10.28
C LEU A 136 -2.48 0.21 -10.62
N ALA A 137 -2.42 1.24 -9.77
CA ALA A 137 -1.51 2.37 -9.94
C ALA A 137 -1.19 3.05 -8.60
N LEU A 138 0.00 3.66 -8.54
CA LEU A 138 0.42 4.57 -7.47
C LEU A 138 0.90 5.89 -8.10
N GLY A 139 0.63 7.01 -7.46
CA GLY A 139 1.10 8.33 -7.88
C GLY A 139 1.56 9.13 -6.66
N ASP A 140 2.69 9.81 -6.76
CA ASP A 140 3.18 10.69 -5.69
C ASP A 140 2.76 12.14 -5.98
N LEU A 141 2.11 12.79 -5.02
CA LEU A 141 1.74 14.21 -5.09
C LEU A 141 2.74 15.11 -4.35
N GLY A 142 3.73 14.50 -3.68
CA GLY A 142 4.79 15.18 -2.95
C GLY A 142 4.46 15.41 -1.48
N ASP A 143 5.29 16.26 -0.88
CA ASP A 143 5.23 16.54 0.54
C ASP A 143 4.37 17.76 0.87
N ILE A 144 3.67 17.68 1.99
CA ILE A 144 2.85 18.73 2.57
C ILE A 144 3.23 18.95 4.04
N ASN A 145 2.87 20.12 4.57
CA ASN A 145 2.94 20.40 6.00
C ASN A 145 1.53 20.61 6.55
N LEU A 146 1.22 19.97 7.66
CA LEU A 146 -0.03 20.12 8.40
C LEU A 146 0.23 20.79 9.75
N SER A 147 -0.71 21.61 10.20
CA SER A 147 -0.59 22.44 11.41
C SER A 147 -1.69 22.14 12.44
N GLY A 148 -2.10 20.88 12.56
CA GLY A 148 -3.02 20.41 13.59
C GLY A 148 -2.43 20.48 15.00
N ASN A 149 -3.21 20.06 15.99
CA ASN A 149 -2.82 20.15 17.40
C ASN A 149 -2.00 18.95 17.92
N GLY A 150 -1.86 17.88 17.14
CA GLY A 150 -1.17 16.65 17.55
C GLY A 150 -1.95 15.78 18.54
N ASN A 151 -3.17 16.15 18.90
CA ASN A 151 -3.99 15.44 19.88
C ASN A 151 -4.92 14.45 19.19
N TYR A 152 -4.68 13.16 19.38
CA TYR A 152 -5.51 12.10 18.80
C TYR A 152 -5.48 10.84 19.65
N VAL A 153 -6.28 9.86 19.25
CA VAL A 153 -6.21 8.49 19.74
C VAL A 153 -5.64 7.64 18.62
N SER A 154 -4.56 6.91 18.88
CA SER A 154 -4.12 5.87 17.94
C SER A 154 -4.72 4.51 18.30
N LEU A 155 -4.98 3.75 17.25
CA LEU A 155 -5.26 2.32 17.31
C LEU A 155 -3.98 1.57 16.95
N GLU A 156 -3.59 0.61 17.79
CA GLU A 156 -2.43 -0.24 17.56
C GLU A 156 -2.81 -1.71 17.74
N ASN A 157 -2.08 -2.59 17.05
CA ASN A 157 -2.22 -4.05 17.16
C ASN A 157 -3.66 -4.55 16.99
N CYS A 158 -4.42 -3.95 16.06
CA CYS A 158 -5.76 -4.40 15.76
C CYS A 158 -5.75 -5.80 15.13
N ARG A 159 -6.45 -6.74 15.78
CA ARG A 159 -6.62 -8.12 15.35
C ARG A 159 -8.09 -8.49 15.32
N LEU A 160 -8.46 -9.31 14.33
CA LEU A 160 -9.79 -9.88 14.16
C LEU A 160 -9.77 -11.35 14.59
N TYR A 161 -10.80 -11.75 15.33
CA TYR A 161 -10.98 -13.10 15.85
C TYR A 161 -12.40 -13.60 15.54
N PRO A 162 -12.57 -14.50 14.56
CA PRO A 162 -13.83 -15.17 14.31
C PRO A 162 -14.28 -15.98 15.54
N ASN A 163 -15.53 -15.80 15.95
CA ASN A 163 -16.12 -16.36 17.18
C ASN A 163 -15.33 -16.06 18.47
N GLY A 164 -14.43 -15.08 18.45
CA GLY A 164 -13.51 -14.80 19.56
C GLY A 164 -12.46 -15.90 19.81
N ASN A 165 -12.22 -16.79 18.85
CA ASN A 165 -11.18 -17.82 18.96
C ASN A 165 -9.79 -17.17 18.86
N LEU A 166 -9.00 -17.24 19.93
CA LEU A 166 -7.67 -16.63 19.98
C LEU A 166 -6.61 -17.36 19.16
N ASP A 167 -6.88 -18.60 18.77
CA ASP A 167 -5.98 -19.39 17.90
C ASP A 167 -6.16 -19.03 16.41
N GLU A 168 -7.22 -18.31 16.06
CA GLU A 168 -7.55 -17.88 14.70
C GLU A 168 -7.49 -16.34 14.61
N GLU A 169 -6.27 -15.80 14.65
CA GLU A 169 -6.05 -14.36 14.55
C GLU A 169 -5.74 -13.89 13.13
N PHE A 170 -6.38 -12.79 12.74
CA PHE A 170 -6.15 -12.15 11.45
C PHE A 170 -5.83 -10.67 11.67
N SER A 171 -4.97 -10.13 10.81
CA SER A 171 -4.79 -8.67 10.75
C SER A 171 -6.03 -8.02 10.12
N ALA A 172 -6.31 -6.77 10.47
CA ALA A 172 -7.41 -6.00 9.87
C ALA A 172 -7.30 -5.82 8.35
N PHE A 173 -6.13 -6.08 7.76
CA PHE A 173 -5.87 -5.94 6.31
C PHE A 173 -5.98 -7.26 5.56
N GLN A 174 -6.30 -8.36 6.24
CA GLN A 174 -6.51 -9.66 5.60
C GLN A 174 -8.00 -9.88 5.34
N GLY A 175 -8.32 -10.28 4.11
CA GLY A 175 -9.63 -10.87 3.82
C GLY A 175 -9.73 -12.22 4.53
N VAL A 176 -10.85 -12.43 5.21
CA VAL A 176 -11.18 -13.69 5.89
C VAL A 176 -12.50 -14.20 5.35
N ASP A 177 -12.57 -15.52 5.13
CA ASP A 177 -13.83 -16.18 4.81
C ASP A 177 -14.55 -16.46 6.12
N VAL A 178 -15.74 -15.88 6.27
CA VAL A 178 -16.57 -16.03 7.47
C VAL A 178 -17.99 -16.37 7.06
N SER A 179 -18.66 -17.19 7.86
CA SER A 179 -20.09 -17.48 7.68
C SER A 179 -20.96 -16.41 8.34
N VAL A 180 -22.24 -16.35 7.96
CA VAL A 180 -23.17 -15.33 8.46
C VAL A 180 -23.52 -15.52 9.94
N GLU A 181 -23.25 -16.72 10.48
CA GLU A 181 -23.48 -17.08 11.86
C GLU A 181 -22.29 -16.75 12.78
N GLU A 182 -21.13 -16.38 12.22
CA GLU A 182 -19.94 -16.12 13.01
C GLU A 182 -19.94 -14.73 13.65
N ASN A 183 -19.59 -14.69 14.93
CA ASN A 183 -19.43 -13.42 15.63
C ASN A 183 -18.02 -12.88 15.41
N LEU A 184 -17.91 -11.69 14.83
CA LEU A 184 -16.63 -11.04 14.61
C LEU A 184 -16.22 -10.20 15.82
N VAL A 185 -15.09 -10.51 16.43
CA VAL A 185 -14.52 -9.75 17.55
C VAL A 185 -13.22 -9.11 17.10
N ALA A 186 -13.11 -7.79 17.14
CA ALA A 186 -11.81 -7.13 17.03
C ALA A 186 -11.27 -6.70 18.39
N ARG A 187 -9.97 -6.84 18.56
CA ARG A 187 -9.23 -6.33 19.72
C ARG A 187 -8.17 -5.38 19.21
N CYS A 188 -8.15 -4.18 19.77
CA CYS A 188 -7.19 -3.13 19.46
C CYS A 188 -6.68 -2.51 20.76
N ILE A 189 -5.45 -2.00 20.74
CA ILE A 189 -4.92 -1.16 21.80
C ILE A 189 -5.23 0.29 21.45
N PHE A 190 -5.90 1.00 22.36
CA PHE A 190 -6.17 2.42 22.24
C PHE A 190 -5.12 3.21 23.01
N ASN A 191 -4.42 4.10 22.33
CA ASN A 191 -3.45 5.01 22.93
C ASN A 191 -4.01 6.43 22.89
N ASN A 192 -4.47 6.93 24.03
CA ASN A 192 -4.93 8.30 24.17
C ASN A 192 -3.73 9.25 24.24
N LYS A 193 -3.46 10.00 23.16
CA LYS A 193 -2.42 11.04 23.14
C LYS A 193 -2.97 12.42 23.50
N MET A 194 -4.21 12.49 23.98
CA MET A 194 -4.85 13.70 24.44
C MET A 194 -4.61 13.87 25.94
N GLN A 195 -4.44 15.11 26.40
CA GLN A 195 -4.28 15.43 27.83
C GLN A 195 -5.62 15.48 28.60
N LYS A 196 -6.60 14.69 28.17
CA LYS A 196 -7.95 14.64 28.76
C LYS A 196 -8.60 13.28 28.57
N ASP A 197 -9.54 12.97 29.45
CA ASP A 197 -10.42 11.82 29.29
C ASP A 197 -11.35 12.01 28.08
N ILE A 198 -11.61 10.90 27.41
CA ILE A 198 -12.43 10.84 26.20
C ILE A 198 -13.30 9.59 26.22
N SER A 199 -14.48 9.69 25.60
CA SER A 199 -15.35 8.55 25.32
C SER A 199 -15.34 8.28 23.83
N LEU A 200 -15.18 7.01 23.45
CA LEU A 200 -15.10 6.56 22.07
C LEU A 200 -16.23 5.57 21.81
N ILE A 201 -16.85 5.67 20.64
CA ILE A 201 -17.83 4.71 20.16
C ILE A 201 -17.23 4.08 18.90
N PRO A 202 -16.66 2.87 18.97
CA PRO A 202 -16.10 2.21 17.80
C PRO A 202 -17.22 1.83 16.82
N ILE A 203 -16.91 1.87 15.53
CA ILE A 203 -17.81 1.44 14.46
C ILE A 203 -17.12 0.30 13.73
N PHE A 204 -17.85 -0.80 13.52
CA PHE A 204 -17.43 -1.88 12.64
C PHE A 204 -18.06 -1.71 11.27
N GLU A 205 -17.21 -1.72 10.25
CA GLU A 205 -17.64 -1.81 8.86
C GLU A 205 -17.00 -3.03 8.23
N THR A 206 -17.83 -3.85 7.58
CA THR A 206 -17.40 -5.05 6.88
C THR A 206 -17.53 -4.84 5.38
N ARG A 207 -16.51 -5.27 4.63
CA ARG A 207 -16.45 -5.16 3.18
C ARG A 207 -16.02 -6.48 2.55
N LEU A 208 -16.48 -6.74 1.34
CA LEU A 208 -16.12 -7.95 0.60
C LEU A 208 -14.67 -7.90 0.13
N ARG A 209 -13.87 -8.88 0.54
CA ARG A 209 -12.47 -9.17 0.12
C ARG A 209 -11.43 -8.10 0.46
N SER A 210 -11.76 -6.82 0.35
CA SER A 210 -10.86 -5.70 0.64
C SER A 210 -11.63 -4.47 1.16
N ASP A 211 -10.90 -3.51 1.69
CA ASP A 211 -11.33 -2.15 2.00
C ASP A 211 -11.92 -1.39 0.79
N PHE A 212 -11.57 -1.79 -0.43
CA PHE A 212 -12.13 -1.28 -1.69
C PHE A 212 -13.38 -2.04 -2.14
N GLY A 213 -13.75 -3.12 -1.46
CA GLY A 213 -14.92 -3.94 -1.77
C GLY A 213 -16.25 -3.24 -1.50
N GLU A 214 -17.33 -3.90 -1.92
CA GLU A 214 -18.69 -3.52 -1.54
C GLU A 214 -18.89 -3.66 -0.03
N LYS A 215 -19.63 -2.72 0.54
CA LYS A 215 -20.03 -2.76 1.95
C LYS A 215 -21.04 -3.88 2.15
N VAL A 216 -20.86 -4.66 3.22
CA VAL A 216 -21.82 -5.67 3.65
C VAL A 216 -22.75 -5.01 4.66
N ASP A 217 -24.00 -4.78 4.27
CA ASP A 217 -25.02 -4.31 5.19
C ASP A 217 -25.41 -5.45 6.14
N ILE A 218 -25.17 -5.25 7.42
CA ILE A 218 -25.64 -6.16 8.46
C ILE A 218 -27.06 -5.73 8.80
N ASP A 219 -28.06 -6.57 8.52
CA ASP A 219 -29.45 -6.28 8.90
C ASP A 219 -29.57 -6.21 10.43
N PRO A 220 -29.92 -5.04 11.03
CA PRO A 220 -30.08 -4.91 12.47
C PRO A 220 -31.25 -5.75 13.04
N ALA A 221 -32.07 -6.39 12.20
CA ALA A 221 -33.13 -7.31 12.64
C ALA A 221 -32.60 -8.68 13.14
N GLY A 222 -31.32 -8.99 12.92
CA GLY A 222 -30.66 -10.22 13.37
C GLY A 222 -30.06 -10.15 14.77
N GLY A 223 -30.72 -9.51 15.74
CA GLY A 223 -30.56 -9.82 17.18
C GLY A 223 -29.14 -9.95 17.76
N GLY A 224 -28.17 -9.21 17.25
CA GLY A 224 -26.83 -9.12 17.81
C GLY A 224 -26.70 -7.79 18.55
N LEU A 225 -27.05 -7.77 19.83
CA LEU A 225 -26.59 -6.73 20.74
C LEU A 225 -25.05 -6.74 20.71
N CYS A 226 -24.42 -5.84 19.97
CA CYS A 226 -23.03 -5.45 20.24
C CYS A 226 -23.01 -4.61 21.54
N GLY A 227 -23.39 -5.24 22.64
CA GLY A 227 -23.01 -4.80 23.97
C GLY A 227 -21.60 -5.29 24.23
N LEU A 228 -20.64 -4.37 24.29
CA LEU A 228 -19.32 -4.68 24.85
C LEU A 228 -19.36 -4.37 26.34
N ILE A 229 -18.96 -5.36 27.14
CA ILE A 229 -18.36 -5.18 28.47
C ILE A 229 -16.91 -4.74 28.25
#